data_AF-A0A935MY24-F1
#
_entry.id   AF-A0A935MY24-F1
#
_cell.length_a   1.000
_cell.length_b   1.000
_cell.length_c   1.000
_cell.angle_alpha   90.00
_cell.angle_beta   90.00
_cell.angle_gamma   90.00
#
_symmetry.space_group_name_H-M   'P 1'
#
loop_
_entity.id
_entity.type
_entity.pdbx_description
1 polymer ?
#
loop_
_entity_poly.entity_id
_entity_poly.type
_entity_poly.pdbx_seq_one_letter_code
_entity_poly.pdbx_strand_id
1 'polypeptide(L)'
;MASINLFLSTVSAEFRSYRDVLRRDLARPNVTAKVQEDFIVTGTETLDMLDDYIRQCDAVIHLVGDMTGAFAQVPSLAWTQSRYPDLA
;
A
#
# COMPACT_ATOMS: atom_id res chain seq x y z
N MET A 1 -3.28 9.10 23.31
CA MET A 1 -2.92 7.72 22.90
C MET A 1 -2.25 7.82 21.54
N ALA A 2 -1.17 7.08 21.30
CA ALA A 2 -0.55 7.05 19.98
C ALA A 2 -1.49 6.38 18.97
N SER A 3 -1.68 7.02 17.81
CA SER A 3 -2.37 6.42 16.67
C SER A 3 -1.39 5.50 15.95
N ILE A 4 -1.85 4.31 15.55
CA ILE A 4 -1.09 3.36 14.76
C ILE A 4 -1.63 3.39 13.33
N ASN A 5 -0.75 3.59 12.36
CA ASN A 5 -1.05 3.63 10.94
C ASN A 5 -0.48 2.37 10.28
N LEU A 6 -1.35 1.57 9.69
CA LEU A 6 -1.02 0.31 9.03
C LEU A 6 -1.36 0.41 7.54
N PHE A 7 -0.51 -0.19 6.71
CA PHE A 7 -0.81 -0.41 5.29
C PHE A 7 -0.98 -1.90 5.01
N LEU A 8 -2.07 -2.28 4.34
CA LEU A 8 -2.33 -3.65 3.92
C LEU A 8 -2.02 -3.81 2.43
N SER A 9 -0.92 -4.50 2.13
CA SER A 9 -0.44 -4.77 0.78
C SER A 9 -0.83 -6.17 0.33
N THR A 10 -1.56 -6.30 -0.78
CA THR A 10 -1.97 -7.62 -1.30
C THR A 10 -2.40 -7.57 -2.76
N VAL A 11 -2.43 -8.72 -3.41
CA VAL A 11 -3.11 -8.90 -4.69
C VAL A 11 -4.62 -8.98 -4.46
N SER A 12 -5.35 -7.94 -4.87
CA SER A 12 -6.81 -7.85 -4.66
C SER A 12 -7.59 -8.97 -5.37
N ALA A 13 -7.09 -9.49 -6.50
CA ALA A 13 -7.75 -10.60 -7.21
C ALA A 13 -7.76 -11.91 -6.40
N GLU A 14 -6.80 -12.08 -5.50
CA GLU A 14 -6.64 -13.30 -4.68
C GLU A 14 -7.20 -13.10 -3.27
N PHE A 15 -6.85 -12.00 -2.61
CA PHE A 15 -7.05 -11.84 -1.17
C PHE A 15 -8.02 -10.74 -0.76
N ARG A 16 -8.79 -10.12 -1.68
CA ARG A 16 -9.71 -9.01 -1.32
C ARG A 16 -10.60 -9.35 -0.12
N SER A 17 -11.23 -10.53 -0.12
CA SER A 17 -12.10 -10.97 0.98
C SER A 17 -11.34 -11.09 2.31
N TYR A 18 -10.16 -11.68 2.30
CA TYR A 18 -9.30 -11.85 3.48
C TYR A 18 -8.80 -10.51 4.02
N ARG A 19 -8.36 -9.62 3.12
CA ARG A 19 -7.90 -8.27 3.45
C ARG A 19 -9.01 -7.45 4.10
N ASP A 20 -10.23 -7.52 3.56
CA ASP A 20 -11.35 -6.74 4.09
C ASP A 20 -11.76 -7.23 5.50
N VAL A 21 -11.70 -8.55 5.75
CA VAL A 21 -11.88 -9.14 7.09
C VAL A 21 -10.76 -8.67 8.03
N LEU A 22 -9.50 -8.80 7.62
CA LEU A 22 -8.35 -8.37 8.40
C LEU A 22 -8.42 -6.88 8.76
N ARG A 23 -8.77 -6.03 7.78
CA ARG A 23 -8.94 -4.58 8.00
C ARG A 23 -9.98 -4.29 9.07
N ARG A 24 -11.11 -5.00 9.05
CA ARG A 24 -12.16 -4.86 10.06
C ARG A 24 -11.69 -5.33 11.43
N ASP A 25 -10.96 -6.44 11.50
CA ASP A 25 -10.51 -7.01 12.77
C ASP A 25 -9.38 -6.18 13.40
N LEU A 26 -8.59 -5.48 12.58
CA LEU A 26 -7.57 -4.52 13.03
C LEU A 26 -8.17 -3.16 13.40
N ALA A 27 -9.39 -2.84 12.98
CA ALA A 27 -10.00 -1.54 13.22
C ALA A 27 -10.25 -1.33 14.72
N ARG A 28 -9.55 -0.35 15.29
CA ARG A 28 -9.67 0.07 16.70
C ARG A 28 -9.66 1.59 16.76
N PRO A 29 -10.12 2.21 17.85
CA PRO A 29 -10.15 3.67 17.97
C PRO A 29 -8.82 4.38 17.71
N ASN A 30 -7.69 3.69 17.89
CA ASN A 30 -6.35 4.20 17.68
C ASN A 30 -5.57 3.46 16.58
N VAL A 31 -6.22 2.67 15.74
CA VAL A 31 -5.57 1.91 14.65
C VAL A 31 -6.28 2.21 13.34
N THR A 32 -5.55 2.78 12.39
CA THR A 32 -6.00 3.02 11.03
C THR A 32 -5.30 2.04 10.09
N ALA A 33 -6.07 1.29 9.30
CA ALA A 33 -5.54 0.40 8.28
C ALA A 33 -6.04 0.84 6.90
N LYS A 34 -5.11 1.18 5.99
CA LYS A 34 -5.40 1.61 4.62
C LYS A 34 -4.98 0.57 3.59
N VAL A 35 -5.64 0.60 2.44
CA VAL A 35 -5.34 -0.22 1.25
C VAL A 35 -5.04 0.69 0.06
N GLN A 36 -4.43 0.15 -1.00
CA GLN A 36 -4.14 0.94 -2.20
C GLN A 36 -5.40 1.57 -2.83
N GLU A 37 -6.56 0.89 -2.78
CA GLU A 37 -7.81 1.45 -3.32
C GLU A 37 -8.37 2.64 -2.53
N ASP A 38 -7.86 2.93 -1.33
CA ASP A 38 -8.24 4.13 -0.57
C ASP A 38 -7.56 5.41 -1.13
N PHE A 39 -6.63 5.27 -2.08
CA PHE A 39 -5.92 6.37 -2.72
C PHE A 39 -6.55 6.70 -4.07
N ILE A 40 -6.94 7.96 -4.28
CA ILE A 40 -7.57 8.42 -5.52
C ILE A 40 -6.50 8.50 -6.61
N VAL A 41 -6.73 7.83 -7.74
CA VAL A 41 -5.83 7.89 -8.90
C VAL A 41 -6.04 9.19 -9.67
N THR A 42 -5.42 10.27 -9.20
CA THR A 42 -5.35 11.54 -9.96
C THR A 42 -4.13 11.53 -10.87
N GLY A 43 -4.24 10.85 -12.01
CA GLY A 43 -3.49 11.09 -13.25
C GLY A 43 -1.96 10.88 -13.28
N THR A 44 -1.22 11.23 -12.23
CA THR A 44 0.26 11.30 -12.28
C THR A 44 0.97 11.03 -10.95
N GLU A 45 0.27 10.90 -9.81
CA GLU A 45 0.90 10.94 -8.48
C GLU A 45 0.54 9.77 -7.53
N THR A 46 -0.08 8.69 -8.03
CA THR A 46 -0.49 7.59 -7.14
C THR A 46 0.68 6.90 -6.44
N LEU A 47 1.85 6.80 -7.08
CA LEU A 47 3.03 6.18 -6.47
C LEU A 47 3.71 7.09 -5.44
N ASP A 48 3.73 8.40 -5.68
CA ASP A 48 4.30 9.36 -4.72
C ASP A 48 3.48 9.39 -3.44
N MET A 49 2.15 9.50 -3.58
CA MET A 49 1.24 9.44 -2.44
C MET A 49 1.34 8.12 -1.69
N LEU A 50 1.49 6.99 -2.41
CA LEU A 50 1.61 5.68 -1.79
C LEU A 50 2.95 5.54 -1.03
N ASP A 51 4.04 5.99 -1.62
CA ASP A 51 5.37 5.98 -1.03
C ASP A 51 5.45 6.86 0.23
N ASP A 52 4.96 8.09 0.15
CA ASP A 52 4.88 9.00 1.29
C ASP A 52 3.97 8.46 2.40
N TYR A 53 2.87 7.81 2.04
CA TYR A 53 1.99 7.17 3.02
C TYR A 53 2.66 5.98 3.71
N ILE A 54 3.31 5.09 2.95
CA ILE A 54 4.01 3.92 3.50
C ILE A 54 5.13 4.35 4.45
N ARG A 55 5.88 5.41 4.13
CA ARG A 55 6.90 5.98 5.03
C ARG A 55 6.35 6.46 6.38
N GLN A 56 5.08 6.88 6.42
CA GLN A 56 4.40 7.36 7.63
C GLN A 56 3.68 6.24 8.40
N CYS A 57 3.64 5.03 7.85
CA CYS A 57 3.05 3.88 8.52
C CYS A 57 3.98 3.32 9.60
N ASP A 58 3.41 2.88 10.72
CA ASP A 58 4.14 2.14 11.74
C ASP A 58 4.49 0.73 11.28
N ALA A 59 3.67 0.15 10.40
CA ALA A 59 3.94 -1.16 9.79
C ALA A 59 3.20 -1.37 8.46
N VAL A 60 3.76 -2.27 7.65
CA VAL A 60 3.13 -2.83 6.45
C VAL A 60 2.84 -4.30 6.69
N ILE A 61 1.60 -4.72 6.44
CA ILE A 61 1.21 -6.14 6.45
C ILE A 61 1.05 -6.57 5.00
N HIS A 62 1.91 -7.48 4.55
CA HIS A 62 1.86 -8.03 3.20
C HIS A 62 1.25 -9.44 3.21
N LEU A 63 0.16 -9.63 2.47
CA LEU A 63 -0.42 -10.96 2.25
C LEU A 63 0.19 -11.56 0.98
N VAL A 64 0.84 -12.71 1.13
CA VAL A 64 1.58 -13.39 0.06
C VAL A 64 0.82 -14.65 -0.36
N GLY A 65 0.67 -14.84 -1.67
CA GLY A 65 0.01 -16.00 -2.27
C GLY A 65 0.58 -16.29 -3.66
N ASP A 66 -0.20 -16.99 -4.47
CA ASP A 66 0.26 -17.54 -5.75
C ASP A 66 0.14 -16.53 -6.90
N MET A 67 -0.70 -15.50 -6.79
CA MET A 67 -0.85 -14.48 -7.83
C MET A 67 0.15 -13.33 -7.69
N THR A 68 0.47 -12.71 -8.82
CA THR A 68 1.26 -11.47 -8.87
C THR A 68 0.36 -10.26 -9.11
N GLY A 69 0.77 -9.11 -8.57
CA GLY A 69 0.17 -7.82 -8.91
C GLY A 69 0.43 -7.41 -10.37
N ALA A 70 0.01 -6.20 -10.72
CA ALA A 70 0.29 -5.62 -12.02
C ALA A 70 1.79 -5.29 -12.18
N PHE A 71 2.30 -5.39 -13.41
CA PHE A 71 3.64 -4.90 -13.72
C PHE A 71 3.72 -3.38 -13.50
N ALA A 72 4.85 -2.94 -12.93
CA ALA A 72 5.17 -1.53 -12.82
C ALA A 72 5.21 -0.90 -14.22
N GLN A 73 4.55 0.24 -14.37
CA GLN A 73 4.53 0.98 -15.63
C GLN A 73 5.83 1.78 -15.77
N VAL A 74 6.21 2.12 -17.00
CA VAL A 74 7.44 2.89 -17.27
C VAL A 74 7.52 4.20 -16.45
N PRO A 75 6.44 5.01 -16.32
CA PRO A 75 6.50 6.21 -15.49
C PRO A 75 6.74 5.91 -14.00
N SER A 76 6.18 4.80 -13.50
CA SER A 76 6.37 4.34 -12.13
C SER A 76 7.83 4.00 -11.86
N LEU A 77 8.44 3.23 -12.77
CA LEU A 77 9.83 2.84 -12.65
C LEU A 77 10.77 4.05 -12.70
N ALA A 78 10.56 4.96 -13.66
CA ALA A 78 11.36 6.18 -13.79
C ALA A 78 11.27 7.07 -12.54
N TRP A 79 10.06 7.21 -11.97
CA TRP A 79 9.85 7.95 -10.73
C TRP A 79 10.57 7.29 -9.55
N THR A 80 10.45 5.96 -9.39
CA THR A 80 11.12 5.23 -8.30
C THR A 80 12.64 5.35 -8.39
N GLN A 81 13.22 5.18 -9.58
CA GLN A 81 14.68 5.31 -9.80
C GLN A 81 15.18 6.75 -9.52
N SER A 82 14.39 7.76 -9.87
CA SER A 82 14.72 9.16 -9.58
C SER A 82 14.72 9.45 -8.07
N ARG A 83 13.73 8.92 -7.34
CA ARG A 83 13.57 9.16 -5.90
C ARG A 83 14.49 8.31 -5.03
N TYR A 84 14.82 7.11 -5.50
CA TYR A 84 15.62 6.11 -4.80
C TYR A 84 16.73 5.58 -5.71
N PRO A 85 17.80 6.37 -5.92
CA PRO A 85 18.87 6.00 -6.84
C PRO A 85 19.70 4.78 -6.38
N ASP A 86 19.56 4.39 -5.12
CA ASP A 86 20.20 3.23 -4.48
C ASP A 86 19.44 1.91 -4.68
N LEU A 87 18.20 1.95 -5.20
CA LEU A 87 17.42 0.76 -5.56
C LEU A 87 17.77 0.20 -6.96
N ALA A 88 18.76 0.77 -7.64
CA ALA A 88 19.16 0.44 -9.00
C ALA A 88 20.12 -0.75 -9.11
#